data_AF-A0A497E451-F1
#
_entry.id   AF-A0A497E451-F1
#
_cell.length_a   1.000
_cell.length_b   1.000
_cell.length_c   1.000
_cell.angle_alpha   90.00
_cell.angle_beta   90.00
_cell.angle_gamma   90.00
#
_symmetry.space_group_name_H-M   'P 1'
#
loop_
_entity.id
_entity.type
_entity.pdbx_description
1 polymer ?
#
loop_
_entity_poly.entity_id
_entity_poly.type
_entity_poly.pdbx_seq_one_letter_code
_entity_poly.pdbx_strand_id
1 'polypeptide(L)'
;MWGGEGKIFSFPSLYGLSYKIPCLLVGYLQKKMKEPWWIVTSLKEKPFIILKVYRQRFWIEEGFRDLKNEFKMKKLFREKTKEDRFEKFLIACVIDYFFIYALGLINKDKQNYFVESSKKKEKKISYFFLGVKILNSYLFIKKADILRLIKVLSLAEF
;
A
#
# COMPACT_ATOMS: atom_id res chain seq x y z
N MET A 1 2.90 0.10 18.00
CA MET A 1 2.82 -1.25 18.58
C MET A 1 1.37 -1.48 18.98
N TRP A 2 0.69 -2.48 18.43
CA TRP A 2 -0.74 -2.73 18.68
C TRP A 2 -0.89 -3.93 19.63
N GLY A 3 -0.62 -3.71 20.91
CA GLY A 3 -0.77 -4.69 21.99
C GLY A 3 -2.07 -4.47 22.76
N GLY A 4 -3.21 -4.63 22.09
CA GLY A 4 -4.50 -4.63 22.76
C GLY A 4 -4.88 -6.05 23.18
N GLU A 5 -5.31 -6.23 24.43
CA GLU A 5 -5.93 -7.47 24.93
C GLU A 5 -7.20 -7.81 24.12
N GLY A 6 -7.03 -8.56 23.04
CA GLY A 6 -8.12 -9.16 22.27
C GLY A 6 -8.28 -10.63 22.64
N LYS A 7 -9.52 -11.11 22.74
CA LYS A 7 -9.78 -12.53 22.92
C LYS A 7 -9.62 -13.23 21.57
N ILE A 8 -8.79 -14.27 21.55
CA ILE A 8 -8.60 -15.15 20.39
C ILE A 8 -9.13 -16.52 20.78
N PHE A 9 -9.95 -17.11 19.92
CA PHE A 9 -10.43 -18.48 20.08
C PHE A 9 -10.27 -19.21 18.74
N SER A 10 -10.09 -20.52 18.80
CA SER A 10 -9.91 -21.35 17.62
C SER A 10 -10.51 -22.73 17.83
N PHE A 11 -11.25 -23.21 16.85
CA PHE A 11 -11.90 -24.52 16.89
C PHE A 11 -11.69 -25.23 15.55
N PRO A 12 -11.31 -26.51 15.55
CA PRO A 12 -11.41 -27.34 14.36
C PRO A 12 -12.86 -27.32 13.85
N SER A 13 -13.02 -27.15 12.55
CA SER A 13 -14.31 -27.04 11.88
C SER A 13 -14.28 -27.75 10.53
N LEU A 14 -15.44 -27.90 9.91
CA LEU A 14 -15.60 -28.48 8.59
C LEU A 14 -16.25 -27.42 7.69
N TYR A 15 -15.64 -27.16 6.54
CA TYR A 15 -16.17 -26.25 5.53
C TYR A 15 -16.89 -27.04 4.43
N GLY A 16 -18.07 -26.54 4.03
CA GLY A 16 -18.87 -27.07 2.92
C GLY A 16 -20.09 -27.89 3.37
N LEU A 17 -21.17 -27.80 2.56
CA LEU A 17 -22.43 -28.52 2.80
C LEU A 17 -22.36 -29.97 2.29
N SER A 18 -21.90 -30.18 1.05
CA SER A 18 -21.80 -31.52 0.43
C SER A 18 -20.45 -32.20 0.63
N TYR A 19 -19.36 -31.43 0.68
CA TYR A 19 -18.00 -31.92 0.94
C TYR A 19 -17.50 -31.30 2.25
N LYS A 20 -17.13 -32.13 3.22
CA LYS A 20 -16.62 -31.68 4.53
C LYS A 20 -15.11 -31.58 4.47
N ILE A 21 -14.60 -30.37 4.23
CA ILE A 21 -13.15 -30.10 4.20
C ILE A 21 -12.71 -29.69 5.61
N PRO A 22 -11.72 -30.37 6.22
CA PRO A 22 -11.20 -29.97 7.52
C PRO A 22 -10.54 -28.59 7.44
N CYS A 23 -10.98 -27.68 8.30
CA CYS A 23 -10.46 -26.32 8.42
C CYS A 23 -10.39 -25.88 9.88
N LEU A 24 -9.66 -24.82 10.14
CA LEU A 24 -9.64 -24.15 11.44
C LEU A 24 -10.51 -22.89 11.36
N LEU A 25 -11.47 -22.78 12.26
CA LEU A 25 -12.20 -21.54 12.49
C LEU A 25 -11.49 -20.77 13.61
N VAL A 26 -10.93 -19.62 13.28
CA VAL A 26 -10.33 -18.69 14.24
C VAL A 26 -11.25 -17.50 14.38
N GLY A 27 -11.52 -17.05 15.60
CA GLY A 27 -12.14 -15.75 15.79
C GLY A 27 -11.40 -14.86 16.76
N TYR A 28 -11.58 -13.57 16.51
CA TYR A 28 -10.86 -12.50 17.17
C TYR A 28 -11.81 -11.36 17.48
N LEU A 29 -11.86 -10.96 18.75
CA LEU A 29 -12.63 -9.80 19.19
C LEU A 29 -11.74 -8.90 20.06
N GLN A 30 -11.65 -7.64 19.66
CA GLN A 30 -10.99 -6.59 20.41
C GLN A 30 -12.03 -5.63 20.99
N LYS A 31 -11.78 -5.04 22.17
CA LYS A 31 -12.71 -4.12 22.88
C LYS A 31 -13.26 -2.96 22.02
N LYS A 32 -12.57 -2.54 20.96
CA LYS A 32 -12.98 -1.44 20.07
C LYS A 32 -13.65 -1.89 18.76
N MET A 33 -13.80 -3.19 18.55
CA MET A 33 -14.46 -3.73 17.35
C MET A 33 -15.96 -3.83 17.59
N LYS A 34 -16.75 -3.35 16.62
CA LYS A 34 -18.22 -3.51 16.65
C LYS A 34 -18.63 -4.98 16.53
N GLU A 35 -17.85 -5.75 15.76
CA GLU A 35 -18.11 -7.15 15.46
C GLU A 35 -16.82 -7.97 15.51
N PRO A 36 -16.88 -9.26 15.91
CA PRO A 36 -15.73 -10.15 15.87
C PRO A 36 -15.32 -10.48 14.43
N TRP A 37 -14.02 -10.70 14.21
CA TRP A 37 -13.56 -11.34 12.99
C TRP A 37 -13.72 -12.85 13.10
N TRP A 38 -14.29 -13.46 12.08
CA TRP A 38 -14.33 -14.90 11.87
C TRP A 38 -13.48 -15.24 10.66
N ILE A 39 -12.47 -16.08 10.86
CA ILE A 39 -11.47 -16.43 9.86
C ILE A 39 -11.52 -17.95 9.71
N VAL A 40 -11.88 -18.40 8.51
CA VAL A 40 -11.79 -19.81 8.12
C VAL A 40 -10.47 -20.01 7.39
N THR A 41 -9.66 -20.96 7.84
CA THR A 41 -8.34 -21.20 7.23
C THR A 41 -7.95 -22.67 7.23
N SER A 42 -7.15 -23.08 6.25
CA SER A 42 -6.49 -24.38 6.21
C SER A 42 -5.08 -24.35 6.83
N LEU A 43 -4.63 -23.18 7.32
CA LEU A 43 -3.31 -23.02 7.93
C LEU A 43 -3.21 -23.80 9.25
N LYS A 44 -2.19 -24.64 9.36
CA LYS A 44 -1.86 -25.42 10.56
C LYS A 44 -0.94 -24.63 11.49
N GLU A 45 -1.33 -23.41 11.80
CA GLU A 45 -0.51 -22.46 12.56
C GLU A 45 -1.21 -22.01 13.85
N LYS A 46 -0.44 -21.42 14.77
CA LYS A 46 -1.02 -20.85 15.99
C LYS A 46 -2.00 -19.72 15.62
N PRO A 47 -3.16 -19.59 16.31
CA PRO A 47 -4.18 -18.58 16.00
C PRO A 47 -3.65 -17.14 15.94
N PHE A 48 -2.65 -16.81 16.76
CA PHE A 48 -1.99 -15.51 16.73
C PHE A 48 -1.22 -15.24 15.41
N ILE A 49 -0.57 -16.26 14.85
CA ILE A 49 0.15 -16.15 13.56
C ILE A 49 -0.87 -15.98 12.42
N ILE A 50 -1.94 -16.78 12.43
CA ILE A 50 -3.04 -16.67 11.46
C ILE A 50 -3.62 -15.26 11.48
N LEU A 51 -3.89 -14.71 12.66
CA LEU A 51 -4.40 -13.36 12.81
C LEU A 51 -3.39 -12.32 12.30
N LYS A 52 -2.09 -12.51 12.55
CA LYS A 52 -1.03 -11.62 12.04
C LYS A 52 -0.99 -11.61 10.52
N VAL A 53 -1.14 -12.76 9.87
CA VAL A 53 -1.24 -12.89 8.41
C VAL A 53 -2.53 -12.25 7.90
N TYR A 54 -3.67 -12.55 8.52
CA TYR A 54 -4.96 -11.98 8.10
C TYR A 54 -4.98 -10.45 8.19
N ARG A 55 -4.33 -9.86 9.18
CA ARG A 55 -4.16 -8.40 9.30
C ARG A 55 -3.39 -7.78 8.14
N GLN A 56 -2.59 -8.55 7.39
CA GLN A 56 -1.93 -8.04 6.20
C GLN A 56 -2.92 -7.71 5.07
N ARG A 57 -4.16 -8.22 5.12
CA ARG A 57 -5.22 -7.88 4.15
C ARG A 57 -5.43 -6.37 3.98
N PHE A 58 -5.27 -5.59 5.05
CA PHE A 58 -5.42 -4.13 4.98
C PHE A 58 -4.41 -3.44 4.06
N TRP A 59 -3.24 -4.05 3.82
CA TRP A 59 -2.26 -3.51 2.87
C TRP A 59 -2.78 -3.49 1.44
N ILE A 60 -3.62 -4.46 1.07
CA ILE A 60 -4.25 -4.53 -0.25
C ILE A 60 -5.18 -3.32 -0.44
N GLU A 61 -5.98 -2.98 0.57
CA GLU A 61 -6.89 -1.82 0.52
C GLU A 61 -6.13 -0.49 0.46
N GLU A 62 -5.00 -0.38 1.15
CA GLU A 62 -4.12 0.78 1.07
C GLU A 62 -3.50 0.90 -0.34
N GLY A 63 -3.01 -0.21 -0.91
CA GLY A 63 -2.53 -0.25 -2.29
C GLY A 63 -3.57 0.18 -3.32
N PHE A 64 -4.81 -0.31 -3.22
CA PHE A 64 -5.90 0.12 -4.10
C PHE A 64 -6.28 1.59 -3.95
N ARG A 65 -6.20 2.14 -2.73
CA ARG A 65 -6.47 3.55 -2.47
C ARG A 65 -5.39 4.44 -3.08
N ASP A 66 -4.13 4.07 -2.86
CA ASP A 66 -2.95 4.77 -3.37
C ASP A 66 -2.96 4.77 -4.91
N LEU A 67 -3.24 3.61 -5.53
CA LEU A 67 -3.35 3.49 -6.98
C LEU A 67 -4.41 4.44 -7.55
N LYS A 68 -5.61 4.46 -6.95
CA LYS A 68 -6.72 5.32 -7.42
C LYS A 68 -6.44 6.81 -7.25
N ASN A 69 -5.77 7.20 -6.16
CA ASN A 69 -5.53 8.60 -5.82
C ASN A 69 -4.33 9.18 -6.56
N GLU A 70 -3.16 8.55 -6.49
CA GLU A 70 -1.92 9.10 -7.05
C GLU A 70 -1.88 9.01 -8.58
N PHE A 71 -2.39 7.91 -9.16
CA PHE A 71 -2.50 7.80 -10.63
C PHE A 71 -3.73 8.53 -11.19
N LYS A 72 -4.46 9.31 -10.37
CA LYS A 72 -5.68 10.05 -10.76
C LYS A 72 -6.65 9.21 -11.58
N MET A 73 -6.75 7.92 -11.26
CA MET A 73 -7.40 6.97 -12.15
C MET A 73 -8.85 7.38 -12.42
N LYS A 74 -9.56 7.99 -11.46
CA LYS A 74 -10.93 8.51 -11.64
C LYS A 74 -11.09 9.41 -12.87
N LYS A 75 -10.05 10.16 -13.26
CA LYS A 75 -10.07 11.03 -14.44
C LYS A 75 -9.77 10.24 -15.72
N LEU A 76 -8.77 9.35 -15.69
CA LEU A 76 -8.37 8.49 -16.80
C LEU A 76 -9.45 7.45 -17.17
N PHE A 77 -10.16 6.91 -16.16
CA PHE A 77 -11.30 6.00 -16.33
C PHE A 77 -12.48 6.60 -17.10
N ARG A 78 -12.66 7.93 -17.06
CA ARG A 78 -13.75 8.61 -17.76
C ARG A 78 -13.45 8.88 -19.23
N GLU A 79 -12.18 8.89 -19.63
CA GLU A 79 -11.76 9.19 -20.99
C GLU A 79 -11.48 7.90 -21.78
N LYS A 80 -12.55 7.35 -22.38
CA LYS A 80 -12.56 6.49 -23.59
C LYS A 80 -11.33 5.60 -23.84
N THR A 81 -10.99 4.73 -22.89
CA THR A 81 -10.04 3.64 -23.16
C THR A 81 -10.84 2.43 -23.66
N LYS A 82 -10.57 1.97 -24.90
CA LYS A 82 -11.06 0.64 -25.36
C LYS A 82 -10.60 -0.42 -24.36
N GLU A 83 -11.42 -1.43 -24.09
CA GLU A 83 -11.20 -2.45 -23.04
C GLU A 83 -9.76 -3.04 -23.07
N ASP A 84 -9.24 -3.38 -24.24
CA ASP A 84 -7.85 -3.88 -24.42
C ASP A 84 -6.74 -2.92 -23.97
N ARG A 85 -6.97 -1.61 -24.06
CA ARG A 85 -5.99 -0.60 -23.63
C ARG A 85 -6.05 -0.37 -22.13
N PHE A 86 -7.18 -0.69 -21.52
CA PHE A 86 -7.38 -0.53 -20.09
C PHE A 86 -6.63 -1.61 -19.29
N GLU A 87 -6.65 -2.86 -19.75
CA GLU A 87 -5.88 -3.94 -19.13
C GLU A 87 -4.37 -3.65 -19.15
N LYS A 88 -3.84 -3.23 -20.32
CA LYS A 88 -2.43 -2.84 -20.46
C LYS A 88 -2.06 -1.67 -19.54
N PHE A 89 -2.96 -0.69 -19.39
CA PHE A 89 -2.77 0.43 -18.48
C PHE A 89 -2.75 -0.01 -17.01
N LEU A 90 -3.65 -0.91 -16.60
CA LEU A 90 -3.64 -1.47 -15.24
C LEU A 90 -2.34 -2.21 -14.93
N ILE A 91 -1.86 -3.03 -15.86
CA ILE A 91 -0.59 -3.74 -15.71
C ILE A 91 0.56 -2.74 -15.52
N ALA A 92 0.61 -1.70 -16.36
CA ALA A 92 1.61 -0.64 -16.22
C ALA A 92 1.52 0.06 -14.85
N CYS A 93 0.32 0.41 -14.37
CA CYS A 93 0.15 1.02 -13.05
C CYS A 93 0.62 0.11 -11.91
N VAL A 94 0.39 -1.21 -11.99
CA VAL A 94 0.85 -2.16 -10.96
C VAL A 94 2.38 -2.26 -10.96
N ILE A 95 3.00 -2.31 -12.14
CA ILE A 95 4.46 -2.32 -12.30
C ILE A 95 5.06 -1.03 -11.72
N ASP A 96 4.52 0.13 -12.10
CA ASP A 96 4.96 1.43 -11.58
C ASP A 96 4.79 1.52 -10.06
N TYR A 97 3.65 1.03 -9.54
CA TYR A 97 3.41 0.97 -8.10
C TYR A 97 4.50 0.17 -7.39
N PHE A 98 4.90 -0.98 -7.94
CA PHE A 98 5.95 -1.81 -7.36
C PHE A 98 7.30 -1.09 -7.30
N PHE A 99 7.70 -0.43 -8.38
CA PHE A 99 8.96 0.33 -8.41
C PHE A 99 8.96 1.52 -7.45
N ILE A 100 7.86 2.28 -7.41
CA ILE A 100 7.72 3.43 -6.50
C ILE A 100 7.71 2.95 -5.04
N TYR A 101 7.00 1.86 -4.75
CA TYR A 101 7.00 1.25 -3.43
C TYR A 101 8.41 0.79 -3.02
N ALA A 102 9.13 0.09 -3.91
CA ALA A 102 10.50 -0.35 -3.66
C ALA A 102 11.44 0.84 -3.41
N LEU A 103 11.30 1.93 -4.18
CA LEU A 103 12.06 3.16 -3.98
C LEU A 103 11.84 3.75 -2.57
N GLY A 104 10.59 3.78 -2.11
CA GLY A 104 10.27 4.22 -0.76
C GLY A 104 10.77 3.26 0.32
N LEU A 105 10.74 1.95 0.08
CA LEU A 105 11.23 0.94 1.01
C LEU A 105 12.75 1.03 1.21
N ILE A 106 13.51 1.18 0.12
CA ILE A 106 14.98 1.37 0.14
C ILE A 106 15.34 2.64 0.90
N ASN A 107 14.52 3.69 0.77
CA ASN A 107 14.75 4.98 1.40
C ASN A 107 13.91 5.19 2.67
N LYS A 108 13.50 4.11 3.35
CA LYS A 108 12.65 4.19 4.56
C LYS A 108 13.21 5.12 5.64
N ASP A 109 14.53 5.23 5.73
CA ASP A 109 15.22 6.06 6.73
C ASP A 109 15.04 7.56 6.44
N LYS A 110 14.71 7.92 5.19
CA LYS A 110 14.43 9.30 4.77
C LYS A 110 13.00 9.75 5.09
N GLN A 111 12.18 8.91 5.71
CA GLN A 111 10.81 9.25 6.08
C GLN A 111 10.72 10.50 6.96
N ASN A 112 11.73 10.72 7.81
CA ASN A 112 11.81 11.88 8.71
C ASN A 112 11.96 13.23 8.01
N TYR A 113 12.46 13.27 6.77
CA TYR A 113 12.58 14.51 5.99
C TYR A 113 11.24 15.02 5.47
N PHE A 114 10.25 14.13 5.35
CA PHE A 114 8.97 14.42 4.71
C PHE A 114 7.78 14.49 5.67
N VAL A 115 8.04 14.38 6.98
CA VAL A 115 7.05 14.48 8.06
C VAL A 115 7.36 15.74 8.88
N GLU A 116 6.41 16.68 8.94
CA GLU A 116 6.53 17.90 9.74
C GLU A 116 6.71 17.60 11.24
N SER A 117 7.57 18.39 11.88
CA SER A 117 8.11 18.16 13.22
C SER A 117 7.07 17.94 14.33
N SER A 118 5.84 18.44 14.17
CA SER A 118 4.82 18.41 15.21
C SER A 118 4.08 17.07 15.36
N LYS A 119 4.20 16.15 14.38
CA LYS A 119 3.56 14.81 14.38
C LYS A 119 4.54 13.65 14.27
N LYS A 120 5.82 13.90 14.59
CA LYS A 120 6.97 12.99 14.41
C LYS A 120 6.84 11.62 15.10
N LYS A 121 6.01 11.46 16.12
CA LYS A 121 5.93 10.21 16.91
C LYS A 121 4.93 9.18 16.38
N GLU A 122 3.97 9.54 15.52
CA GLU A 122 2.81 8.65 15.29
C GLU A 122 2.47 8.31 13.83
N LYS A 123 2.77 9.15 12.83
CA LYS A 123 2.40 8.87 11.44
C LYS A 123 3.59 8.46 10.59
N LYS A 124 3.79 7.15 10.46
CA LYS A 124 4.57 6.56 9.37
C LYS A 124 3.76 6.70 8.08
N ILE A 125 4.34 7.38 7.09
CA ILE A 125 3.82 7.49 5.72
C ILE A 125 3.90 6.11 5.04
N SER A 126 2.95 5.74 4.19
CA SER A 126 3.06 4.57 3.29
C SER A 126 4.38 4.61 2.50
N TYR A 127 5.05 3.47 2.33
CA TYR A 127 6.29 3.41 1.55
C TYR A 127 6.07 3.86 0.10
N PHE A 128 4.91 3.60 -0.48
CA PHE A 128 4.58 4.11 -1.81
C PHE A 128 4.61 5.64 -1.85
N PHE A 129 3.94 6.32 -0.92
CA PHE A 129 3.91 7.79 -0.90
C PHE A 129 5.27 8.41 -0.57
N LEU A 130 6.10 7.74 0.24
CA LEU A 130 7.51 8.10 0.41
C LEU A 130 8.27 8.01 -0.92
N GLY A 131 8.06 6.93 -1.67
CA GLY A 131 8.60 6.75 -3.02
C GLY A 131 8.17 7.86 -3.98
N VAL A 132 6.88 8.22 -4.00
CA VAL A 132 6.36 9.34 -4.82
C VAL A 132 7.05 10.66 -4.46
N LYS A 133 7.20 10.97 -3.16
CA LYS A 133 7.88 12.19 -2.71
C LYS A 133 9.35 12.23 -3.12
N ILE A 134 10.05 11.11 -2.98
CA ILE A 134 11.45 10.97 -3.39
C ILE A 134 11.56 11.13 -4.91
N LEU A 135 10.72 10.43 -5.68
CA LEU A 135 10.73 10.51 -7.14
C LEU A 135 10.46 11.95 -7.60
N ASN A 136 9.47 12.63 -7.02
CA ASN A 136 9.19 14.03 -7.30
C ASN A 136 10.36 14.95 -6.94
N SER A 137 11.09 14.69 -5.85
CA SER A 137 12.29 15.48 -5.52
C SER A 137 13.39 15.32 -6.57
N TYR A 138 13.65 14.09 -7.06
CA TYR A 138 14.63 13.85 -8.13
C TYR A 138 14.21 14.47 -9.46
N LEU A 139 12.93 14.37 -9.83
CA LEU A 139 12.39 14.98 -11.04
C LEU A 139 12.41 16.51 -10.97
N PHE A 140 12.13 17.09 -9.80
CA PHE A 140 12.21 18.53 -9.58
C PHE A 140 13.64 19.05 -9.71
N ILE A 141 14.63 18.35 -9.12
CA ILE A 141 16.06 18.69 -9.26
C ILE A 141 16.46 18.67 -10.74
N LYS A 142 16.16 17.58 -11.46
CA LYS A 142 16.47 17.50 -12.91
C LYS A 142 15.85 18.64 -13.71
N LYS A 143 14.59 19.00 -13.44
CA LYS A 143 13.93 20.10 -14.15
C LYS A 143 14.59 21.45 -13.86
N ALA A 144 14.95 21.70 -12.60
CA ALA A 144 15.66 22.91 -12.20
C ALA A 144 17.05 23.02 -12.87
N ASP A 145 17.77 21.90 -12.98
CA ASP A 145 19.08 21.84 -13.64
C ASP A 145 18.96 22.08 -15.15
N ILE A 146 17.96 21.49 -15.82
CA ILE A 146 17.69 21.74 -17.24
C ILE A 146 17.36 23.23 -17.48
N LEU A 147 16.51 23.82 -16.63
CA LEU A 147 16.18 25.24 -16.72
C LEU A 147 17.40 26.14 -16.50
N ARG A 148 18.28 25.77 -15.57
CA ARG A 148 19.56 26.47 -15.37
C ARG A 148 20.47 26.34 -16.59
N LEU A 149 20.56 25.14 -17.17
CA LEU A 149 21.38 24.91 -18.36
C LEU A 149 20.88 25.71 -19.56
N ILE A 150 19.56 25.72 -19.80
CA ILE A 150 18.92 26.53 -20.83
C ILE A 150 19.19 28.02 -20.58
N LYS A 151 19.09 28.48 -19.33
CA LYS A 151 19.37 29.88 -18.98
C LYS A 151 20.83 30.26 -19.20
N VAL A 152 21.77 29.37 -18.91
CA VAL A 152 23.20 29.58 -19.17
C VAL A 152 23.48 29.61 -20.67
N LEU A 153 22.88 28.69 -21.43
CA LEU A 153 23.01 28.66 -22.90
C LEU A 153 22.34 29.85 -23.58
N SER A 154 21.26 30.40 -23.01
CA SER A 154 20.62 31.62 -23.53
C SER A 154 21.36 32.91 -23.18
N LEU A 155 22.22 32.88 -22.16
CA LEU A 155 23.08 34.01 -21.76
C LEU A 155 24.45 33.94 -22.44
N ALA A 156 24.87 32.75 -22.85
CA ALA A 156 25.96 32.57 -23.79
C ALA A 156 25.44 32.85 -25.20
N GLU A 157 25.24 34.13 -25.54
CA GLU A 157 25.05 34.55 -26.93
C GLU A 157 26.26 34.08 -27.75
N PHE A 158 26.02 33.17 -28.68
CA PHE A 158 26.86 32.95 -29.86
C PHE A 158 26.30 33.76 -31.02
#